data_AF-A0A139IDF4-F1
#
_entry.id   AF-A0A139IDF4-F1
#
_cell.length_a   1.000
_cell.length_b   1.000
_cell.length_c   1.000
_cell.angle_alpha   90.00
_cell.angle_beta   90.00
_cell.angle_gamma   90.00
#
_symmetry.space_group_name_H-M   'P 1'
#
loop_
_entity.id
_entity.type
_entity.pdbx_description
1 polymer ?
#
loop_
_entity_poly.entity_id
_entity_poly.type
_entity_poly.pdbx_seq_one_letter_code
_entity_poly.pdbx_strand_id
1 'polypeptide(L)'
;MRTFSIPLLLLALFALAIPQLASAGGVKISPGSFCKGKNPAVFEAINKFCSKTNLVVGSTYSRNGVKSNNRLATVRINGDCKPAQWVPQKYCKSQFYELCNRGDSNGANGARYGRNACQWWRIDSSSNGK
;
A
#
# COMPACT_ATOMS: atom_id res chain seq x y z
N MET A 1 42.34 -32.42 -55.03
CA MET A 1 41.87 -32.75 -53.67
C MET A 1 41.10 -31.54 -53.14
N ARG A 2 39.81 -31.72 -52.84
CA ARG A 2 38.88 -30.68 -52.36
C ARG A 2 38.48 -31.05 -50.94
N THR A 3 38.65 -30.14 -49.99
CA THR A 3 38.03 -30.23 -48.66
C THR A 3 37.70 -28.81 -48.19
N PHE A 4 36.53 -28.31 -48.61
CA PHE A 4 35.91 -27.15 -47.98
C PHE A 4 35.22 -27.62 -46.70
N SER A 5 35.77 -27.23 -45.54
CA SER A 5 35.20 -27.51 -44.22
C SER A 5 34.02 -26.59 -43.96
N ILE A 6 32.83 -27.06 -44.32
CA ILE A 6 31.53 -26.48 -43.95
C ILE A 6 30.99 -27.41 -42.86
N PRO A 7 31.16 -27.08 -41.56
CA PRO A 7 29.94 -26.89 -40.77
C PRO A 7 30.18 -25.99 -39.55
N LEU A 8 30.23 -24.67 -39.74
CA LEU A 8 30.13 -23.70 -38.64
C LEU A 8 28.93 -22.76 -38.78
N LEU A 9 28.04 -23.06 -39.73
CA LEU A 9 26.89 -22.23 -40.09
C LEU A 9 25.53 -22.81 -39.63
N LEU A 10 25.51 -23.97 -38.99
CA LEU A 10 24.28 -24.64 -38.53
C LEU A 10 23.90 -24.36 -37.06
N LEU A 11 24.68 -23.54 -36.34
CA LEU A 11 24.44 -23.22 -34.93
C LEU A 11 23.59 -21.96 -34.68
N ALA A 12 23.09 -21.30 -35.73
CA ALA A 12 22.42 -19.99 -35.63
C ALA A 12 20.88 -20.02 -35.69
N LEU A 13 20.22 -21.18 -35.73
CA LEU A 13 18.77 -21.27 -36.00
C LEU A 13 17.88 -21.78 -34.84
N PHE A 14 18.42 -21.95 -33.63
CA PHE A 14 17.65 -22.47 -32.47
C PHE A 14 17.36 -21.42 -31.38
N ALA A 15 17.15 -20.16 -31.75
CA ALA A 15 16.92 -19.05 -30.81
C ALA A 15 15.51 -18.43 -30.89
N LEU A 16 14.48 -19.19 -31.29
CA LEU A 16 13.09 -18.70 -31.37
C LEU A 16 12.09 -19.59 -30.63
N ALA A 17 12.47 -20.12 -29.46
CA ALA A 17 11.49 -20.56 -28.48
C ALA A 17 11.43 -19.50 -27.38
N ILE A 18 10.54 -18.52 -27.51
CA ILE A 18 10.18 -17.62 -26.41
C ILE A 18 9.13 -18.40 -25.58
N PRO A 19 9.47 -18.96 -24.40
CA PRO A 19 8.45 -19.47 -23.50
C PRO A 19 7.59 -18.28 -23.05
N GLN A 20 6.32 -18.25 -23.45
CA GLN A 20 5.33 -17.37 -22.86
C GLN A 20 5.15 -17.78 -21.41
N LEU A 21 5.79 -17.06 -20.48
CA LEU A 21 5.53 -17.23 -19.06
C LEU A 21 4.05 -16.97 -18.79
N ALA A 22 3.37 -18.00 -18.29
CA ALA A 22 2.02 -17.93 -17.81
C ALA A 22 1.87 -16.75 -16.84
N SER A 23 0.94 -15.85 -17.13
CA SER A 23 0.50 -14.86 -16.16
C SER A 23 -0.29 -15.60 -15.10
N ALA A 24 0.34 -15.87 -13.96
CA ALA A 24 -0.35 -16.38 -12.78
C ALA A 24 -1.43 -15.37 -12.39
N GLY A 25 -2.67 -15.65 -12.79
CA GLY A 25 -3.88 -14.99 -12.31
C GLY A 25 -4.13 -15.36 -10.85
N GLY A 26 -3.19 -15.03 -9.97
CA GLY A 26 -3.40 -15.13 -8.54
C GLY A 26 -4.48 -14.13 -8.13
N VAL A 27 -5.46 -14.58 -7.34
CA VAL A 27 -6.44 -13.70 -6.71
C VAL A 27 -5.68 -12.61 -5.96
N LYS A 28 -5.71 -11.37 -6.45
CA LYS A 28 -5.11 -10.24 -5.75
C LYS A 28 -5.98 -9.93 -4.54
N ILE A 29 -5.69 -10.57 -3.41
CA ILE A 29 -6.30 -10.22 -2.15
C ILE A 29 -5.87 -8.78 -1.84
N SER A 30 -6.82 -7.84 -1.93
CA SER A 30 -6.55 -6.42 -1.68
C SER A 30 -6.04 -6.24 -0.26
N PRO A 31 -4.96 -5.47 -0.01
CA PRO A 31 -4.45 -5.21 1.34
C PRO A 31 -5.53 -4.74 2.34
N GLY A 32 -6.58 -4.07 1.83
CA GLY A 32 -7.70 -3.64 2.65
C GLY A 32 -8.57 -4.78 3.17
N SER A 33 -8.63 -5.94 2.50
CA SER A 33 -9.42 -7.09 2.96
C SER A 33 -8.83 -7.75 4.21
N PHE A 34 -7.51 -7.90 4.28
CA PHE A 34 -6.82 -8.33 5.50
C PHE A 34 -7.08 -7.37 6.66
N CYS A 35 -6.92 -6.06 6.40
CA CYS A 35 -7.20 -5.04 7.41
C CYS A 35 -8.66 -5.09 7.90
N LYS A 36 -9.62 -5.27 6.97
CA LYS A 36 -11.05 -5.44 7.31
C LYS A 36 -11.28 -6.66 8.20
N GLY A 37 -10.64 -7.79 7.91
CA GLY A 37 -10.71 -9.00 8.73
C GLY A 37 -10.11 -8.82 10.12
N LYS A 38 -9.06 -7.99 10.23
CA LYS A 38 -8.39 -7.68 11.49
C LYS A 38 -9.22 -6.73 12.37
N ASN A 39 -9.66 -5.61 11.80
CA ASN A 39 -10.50 -4.64 12.48
C ASN A 39 -11.37 -3.87 11.47
N PRO A 40 -12.69 -4.16 11.39
CA PRO A 40 -13.58 -3.45 10.46
C PRO A 40 -13.72 -1.95 10.76
N ALA A 41 -13.58 -1.53 12.03
CA ALA A 41 -13.62 -0.12 12.40
C ALA A 41 -12.40 0.63 11.85
N VAL A 42 -11.21 0.03 11.90
CA VAL A 42 -10.00 0.59 11.27
C VAL A 42 -10.19 0.70 9.76
N PHE A 43 -10.65 -0.37 9.10
CA PHE A 43 -10.91 -0.35 7.66
C PHE A 43 -11.90 0.76 7.26
N GLU A 44 -12.97 0.94 8.03
CA GLU A 44 -13.95 2.00 7.82
C GLU A 44 -13.33 3.40 7.98
N ALA A 45 -12.58 3.64 9.06
CA ALA A 45 -11.92 4.91 9.32
C ALA A 45 -10.91 5.26 8.21
N ILE A 46 -10.14 4.28 7.70
CA ILE A 46 -9.22 4.46 6.58
C ILE A 46 -9.98 4.90 5.32
N ASN A 47 -11.05 4.19 4.95
CA ASN A 47 -11.80 4.54 3.73
C ASN A 47 -12.44 5.93 3.82
N LYS A 48 -12.94 6.31 5.00
CA LYS A 48 -13.47 7.65 5.23
C LYS A 48 -12.40 8.72 5.14
N PHE A 49 -11.27 8.56 5.86
CA PHE A 49 -10.18 9.53 5.85
C PHE A 49 -9.59 9.71 4.45
N CYS A 50 -9.35 8.60 3.74
CA CYS A 50 -8.79 8.60 2.40
C CYS A 50 -9.81 8.94 1.28
N SER A 51 -11.08 9.19 1.61
CA SER A 51 -12.05 9.71 0.65
C SER A 51 -11.78 11.17 0.30
N LYS A 52 -11.05 11.90 1.16
CA LYS A 52 -10.62 13.28 0.92
C LYS A 52 -9.59 13.33 -0.21
N THR A 53 -9.90 14.04 -1.29
CA THR A 53 -9.03 14.16 -2.48
C THR A 53 -7.91 15.20 -2.31
N ASN A 54 -8.17 16.27 -1.55
CA ASN A 54 -7.21 17.33 -1.24
C ASN A 54 -6.58 17.17 0.16
N LEU A 55 -6.13 15.95 0.48
CA LEU A 55 -5.47 15.64 1.74
C LEU A 55 -4.03 16.19 1.73
N VAL A 56 -3.78 17.26 2.48
CA VAL A 56 -2.45 17.86 2.66
C VAL A 56 -1.99 17.68 4.10
N VAL A 57 -0.77 17.18 4.29
CA VAL A 57 -0.19 16.98 5.62
C VAL A 57 0.01 18.31 6.32
N GLY A 58 -0.43 18.39 7.58
CA GLY A 58 -0.40 19.61 8.38
C GLY A 58 -1.72 20.40 8.34
N SER A 59 -2.66 20.04 7.46
CA SER A 59 -4.01 20.61 7.50
C SER A 59 -4.78 20.18 8.75
N THR A 60 -5.77 20.98 9.16
CA THR A 60 -6.68 20.65 10.28
C THR A 60 -7.32 19.27 10.11
N TYR A 61 -7.73 18.93 8.89
CA TYR A 61 -8.30 17.62 8.58
C TYR A 61 -7.30 16.48 8.84
N SER A 62 -6.06 16.61 8.33
CA SER A 62 -5.03 15.58 8.51
C SER A 62 -4.67 15.34 9.98
N ARG A 63 -4.59 16.42 10.77
CA ARG A 63 -4.22 16.40 12.20
C ARG A 63 -5.33 15.85 13.09
N ASN A 64 -6.57 16.29 12.85
CA ASN A 64 -7.73 15.82 13.62
C ASN A 64 -8.04 14.34 13.33
N GLY A 65 -7.79 13.91 12.08
CA GLY A 65 -8.11 12.56 11.67
C GLY A 65 -9.60 12.32 11.50
N VAL A 66 -9.95 11.08 11.22
CA VAL A 66 -11.34 10.60 11.13
C VAL A 66 -11.52 9.38 12.00
N LYS A 67 -12.63 9.35 12.73
CA LYS A 67 -13.07 8.21 13.54
C LYS A 67 -13.97 7.27 12.73
N SER A 68 -13.95 5.98 13.06
CA SER A 68 -15.00 5.04 12.65
C SER A 68 -16.35 5.45 13.24
N ASN A 69 -17.45 4.98 12.66
CA ASN A 69 -18.82 5.28 13.13
C ASN A 69 -19.02 4.89 14.60
N ASN A 70 -18.54 3.71 14.98
CA ASN A 70 -18.60 3.22 16.36
C ASN A 70 -17.51 3.82 17.28
N ARG A 71 -16.67 4.73 16.76
CA ARG A 71 -15.59 5.42 17.48
C ARG A 71 -14.50 4.49 18.05
N LEU A 72 -14.45 3.23 17.64
CA LEU A 72 -13.43 2.25 18.07
C LEU A 72 -12.10 2.36 17.32
N ALA A 73 -12.04 3.16 16.25
CA ALA A 73 -10.80 3.43 15.54
C ALA A 73 -10.71 4.90 15.11
N THR A 74 -9.49 5.44 15.09
CA THR A 74 -9.16 6.76 14.56
C THR A 74 -7.92 6.66 13.67
N VAL A 75 -7.95 7.31 12.51
CA VAL A 75 -6.78 7.42 11.62
C VAL A 75 -6.45 8.88 11.35
N ARG A 76 -5.17 9.21 11.35
CA ARG A 76 -4.67 10.58 11.18
C ARG A 76 -3.26 10.61 10.60
N ILE A 77 -2.92 11.75 10.01
CA ILE A 77 -1.57 12.05 9.54
C ILE A 77 -1.14 13.38 10.15
N ASN A 78 -0.21 13.30 11.09
CA ASN A 78 0.44 14.47 11.67
C ASN A 78 1.73 14.78 10.91
N GLY A 79 2.30 15.95 11.14
CA GLY A 79 3.54 16.38 10.52
C GLY A 79 3.53 17.84 10.17
N ASP A 80 4.73 18.41 10.09
CA ASP A 80 4.99 19.71 9.50
C ASP A 80 6.01 19.51 8.37
N CYS A 81 5.52 19.34 7.16
CA CYS A 81 6.33 19.08 5.99
C CYS A 81 6.66 20.40 5.29
N LYS A 82 7.93 20.61 4.95
CA LYS A 82 8.40 21.80 4.24
C LYS A 82 9.04 21.42 2.89
N PRO A 83 8.46 21.84 1.74
CA PRO A 83 7.10 22.37 1.58
C PRO A 83 6.02 21.35 1.96
N ALA A 84 4.79 21.83 2.13
CA ALA A 84 3.62 21.01 2.44
C ALA A 84 3.46 19.88 1.41
N GLN A 85 3.08 18.69 1.88
CA GLN A 85 3.00 17.50 1.03
C GLN A 85 1.55 17.06 0.88
N TRP A 86 1.11 16.97 -0.37
CA TRP A 86 -0.16 16.35 -0.73
C TRP A 86 -0.03 14.82 -0.68
N VAL A 87 -1.10 14.16 -0.24
CA VAL A 87 -1.21 12.71 -0.16
C VAL A 87 -2.26 12.23 -1.16
N PRO A 88 -1.86 11.58 -2.27
CA PRO A 88 -2.82 11.02 -3.21
C PRO A 88 -3.61 9.87 -2.57
N GLN A 89 -4.89 9.71 -2.94
CA GLN A 89 -5.80 8.71 -2.33
C GLN A 89 -5.25 7.27 -2.40
N LYS A 90 -4.59 6.92 -3.52
CA LYS A 90 -3.96 5.60 -3.70
C LYS A 90 -2.94 5.33 -2.60
N TYR A 91 -2.05 6.30 -2.32
CA TYR A 91 -1.03 6.20 -1.28
C TYR A 91 -1.63 6.29 0.12
N CYS A 92 -2.70 7.08 0.30
CA CYS A 92 -3.45 7.10 1.54
C CYS A 92 -3.94 5.70 1.93
N LYS A 93 -4.66 5.03 1.02
CA LYS A 93 -5.17 3.69 1.28
C LYS A 93 -4.05 2.67 1.43
N SER A 94 -3.06 2.67 0.53
CA SER A 94 -2.01 1.64 0.56
C SER A 94 -1.18 1.68 1.84
N GLN A 95 -0.75 2.88 2.28
CA GLN A 95 0.09 3.03 3.47
C GLN A 95 -0.71 2.72 4.75
N PHE A 96 -1.96 3.16 4.86
CA PHE A 96 -2.77 2.82 6.03
C PHE A 96 -3.13 1.33 6.10
N TYR A 97 -3.43 0.68 4.97
CA TYR A 97 -3.67 -0.77 4.99
C TYR A 97 -2.41 -1.56 5.32
N GLU A 98 -1.24 -1.13 4.85
CA GLU A 98 0.04 -1.70 5.26
C GLU A 98 0.23 -1.60 6.79
N LEU A 99 0.01 -0.40 7.36
CA LEU A 99 0.08 -0.16 8.81
C LEU A 99 -0.88 -1.08 9.59
N CYS A 100 -2.13 -1.18 9.15
CA CYS A 100 -3.14 -2.02 9.78
C CYS A 100 -2.73 -3.50 9.78
N ASN A 101 -2.26 -4.00 8.64
CA ASN A 101 -1.85 -5.40 8.48
C ASN A 101 -0.65 -5.72 9.38
N ARG A 102 0.34 -4.82 9.43
CA ARG A 102 1.55 -4.95 10.28
C ARG A 102 1.34 -4.55 11.74
N GLY A 103 0.20 -3.98 12.09
CA GLY A 103 -0.10 -3.49 13.43
C GLY A 103 -0.32 -4.61 14.43
N ASP A 104 -0.72 -4.22 15.64
CA ASP A 104 -1.15 -5.17 16.69
C ASP A 104 -2.38 -5.99 16.27
N SER A 105 -2.90 -6.84 17.15
CA SER A 105 -4.08 -7.68 16.87
C SER A 105 -5.33 -6.88 16.48
N ASN A 106 -5.41 -5.59 16.80
CA ASN A 106 -6.51 -4.68 16.48
C ASN A 106 -6.20 -3.74 15.31
N GLY A 107 -5.05 -3.90 14.66
CA GLY A 107 -4.60 -3.07 13.55
C GLY A 107 -4.06 -1.70 13.96
N ALA A 108 -3.83 -1.44 15.25
CA ALA A 108 -3.20 -0.21 15.70
C ALA A 108 -1.71 -0.23 15.34
N ASN A 109 -1.23 0.89 14.81
CA ASN A 109 0.16 1.04 14.39
C ASN A 109 0.49 2.52 14.08
N GLY A 110 1.76 2.84 13.88
CA GLY A 110 2.18 4.10 13.28
C GLY A 110 3.55 4.03 12.63
N ALA A 111 3.74 4.80 11.56
CA ALA A 111 5.02 4.92 10.88
C ALA A 111 5.23 6.32 10.29
N ARG A 112 6.49 6.59 9.94
CA ARG A 112 6.87 7.81 9.21
C ARG A 112 6.91 7.56 7.71
N TYR A 113 6.35 8.49 6.96
CA TYR A 113 6.34 8.50 5.50
C TYR A 113 6.61 9.92 4.97
N GLY A 114 6.57 10.07 3.65
CA GLY A 114 6.82 11.34 2.96
C GLY A 114 8.30 11.71 2.89
N ARG A 115 8.59 12.78 2.15
CA ARG A 115 9.98 13.25 1.98
C ARG A 115 10.53 13.69 3.34
N ASN A 116 11.73 13.21 3.67
CA ASN A 116 12.41 13.41 4.95
C ASN A 116 11.62 12.89 6.17
N ALA A 117 10.76 11.88 5.97
CA ALA A 117 9.99 11.25 7.04
C ALA A 117 9.12 12.24 7.85
N CYS A 118 8.71 13.35 7.22
CA CYS A 118 7.98 14.44 7.90
C CYS A 118 6.52 14.11 8.20
N GLN A 119 5.96 13.05 7.61
CA GLN A 119 4.57 12.65 7.82
C GLN A 119 4.52 11.53 8.85
N TRP A 120 3.83 11.73 9.96
CA TRP A 120 3.56 10.70 10.98
C TRP A 120 2.14 10.16 10.82
N TRP A 121 2.03 8.93 10.35
CA TRP A 121 0.77 8.24 10.09
C TRP A 121 0.43 7.36 11.27
N ARG A 122 -0.80 7.45 11.79
CA ARG A 122 -1.21 6.72 12.99
C ARG A 122 -2.60 6.12 12.85
N ILE A 123 -2.72 4.88 13.32
CA ILE A 123 -3.97 4.16 13.56
C ILE A 123 -4.05 3.94 15.06
N ASP A 124 -5.05 4.53 15.69
CA ASP A 124 -5.43 4.25 17.07
C ASP A 124 -6.69 3.38 17.03
N SER A 125 -6.68 2.21 17.68
CA SER A 125 -7.86 1.34 17.74
C SER A 125 -8.01 0.68 19.10
N SER A 126 -9.26 0.37 19.46
CA SER A 126 -9.61 -0.47 20.60
C SER A 126 -10.00 -1.87 20.13
N SER A 127 -10.04 -2.82 21.06
CA SER A 127 -10.59 -4.14 20.77
C SER A 127 -12.03 -3.98 20.27
N ASN A 128 -12.29 -4.46 19.05
CA ASN A 128 -13.66 -4.85 18.71
C ASN A 128 -13.90 -6.11 19.53
N GLY A 129 -14.72 -6.03 20.58
CA GLY A 129 -15.14 -7.20 21.35
C GLY A 129 -15.53 -8.30 20.37
N LYS A 130 -14.70 -9.33 20.29
CA LYS A 130 -15.07 -10.62 19.71
C LYS A 130 -15.70 -11.44 20.80
#